data_AF-M8BP65-F1
#
_entry.id   AF-M8BP65-F1
#
_cell.length_a   1.000
_cell.length_b   1.000
_cell.length_c   1.000
_cell.angle_alpha   90.00
_cell.angle_beta   90.00
_cell.angle_gamma   90.00
#
_symmetry.space_group_name_H-M   'P 1'
#
loop_
_entity.id
_entity.type
_entity.pdbx_description
1 polymer ?
#
loop_
_entity_poly.entity_id
_entity_poly.type
_entity_poly.pdbx_seq_one_letter_code
_entity_poly.pdbx_strand_id
1 'polypeptide(L)'
;MVNVIVEGGAVPALPEHQQLIVDAGALPLLVTLLRRHKNATNSRAVNSLIRRAADAITNLAHENSNIKTCIRIEGGIPPLVELLESQDIKVQRAAAGALRTLAFKNDENKTLIVDCNALPTLILMLRSEDAAIHYEAENIVLVLNLAISLVFYNLE
;
A
#
# COMPACT_ATOMS: atom_id res chain seq x y z
N MET A 1 -26.81 21.40 14.92
CA MET A 1 -25.61 21.48 15.77
C MET A 1 -24.49 20.76 15.04
N VAL A 2 -23.60 21.52 14.43
CA VAL A 2 -22.41 21.01 13.74
C VAL A 2 -21.22 21.43 14.57
N ASN A 3 -20.41 20.47 15.02
CA ASN A 3 -18.97 20.54 15.20
C ASN A 3 -18.52 19.38 16.09
N VAL A 4 -17.89 18.38 15.49
CA VAL A 4 -16.84 17.61 16.18
C VAL A 4 -15.73 17.28 15.17
N ILE A 5 -14.68 18.11 15.24
CA ILE A 5 -13.25 17.76 15.16
C ILE A 5 -12.77 17.14 13.83
N VAL A 6 -12.17 18.01 13.01
CA VAL A 6 -11.22 17.62 11.96
C VAL A 6 -9.82 17.71 12.58
N GLU A 7 -9.27 16.58 13.01
CA GLU A 7 -7.83 16.43 13.22
C GLU A 7 -7.25 15.60 12.07
N GLY A 8 -6.38 16.23 11.26
CA GLY A 8 -5.31 15.57 10.50
C GLY A 8 -5.64 14.60 9.34
N GLY A 9 -6.90 14.25 9.08
CA GLY A 9 -7.26 13.24 8.07
C GLY A 9 -7.68 13.83 6.72
N ALA A 10 -7.20 13.25 5.63
CA ALA A 10 -7.58 13.58 4.26
C ALA A 10 -9.11 13.67 4.08
N VAL A 11 -9.56 14.64 3.27
CA VAL A 11 -10.96 14.73 2.82
C VAL A 11 -11.36 13.37 2.24
N PRO A 12 -12.44 12.71 2.71
CA PRO A 12 -12.92 11.48 2.09
C PRO A 12 -13.22 11.81 0.63
N ALA A 13 -12.46 11.27 -0.31
CA ALA A 13 -12.76 11.44 -1.72
C ALA A 13 -14.13 10.78 -1.94
N LEU A 14 -15.12 11.58 -2.37
CA LEU A 14 -16.41 11.05 -2.77
C LEU A 14 -16.16 9.94 -3.82
N PRO A 15 -16.78 8.76 -3.70
CA PRO A 15 -16.51 7.64 -4.61
C PRO A 15 -16.62 8.01 -6.10
N GLU A 16 -17.52 8.95 -6.42
CA GLU A 16 -17.67 9.51 -7.76
C GLU A 16 -16.41 10.20 -8.29
N HIS A 17 -15.69 10.96 -7.44
CA HIS A 17 -14.44 11.60 -7.84
C HIS A 17 -13.33 10.59 -8.07
N GLN A 18 -13.27 9.52 -7.26
CA GLN A 18 -12.27 8.46 -7.44
C GLN A 18 -12.47 7.80 -8.81
N GLN A 19 -13.72 7.51 -9.19
CA GLN A 19 -14.04 6.87 -10.47
C GLN A 19 -13.69 7.78 -11.66
N LEU A 20 -14.02 9.08 -11.61
CA LEU A 20 -13.65 10.02 -12.68
C LEU A 20 -12.13 10.10 -12.90
N ILE A 21 -11.34 10.03 -11.83
CA ILE A 21 -9.87 10.02 -11.93
C ILE A 21 -9.39 8.73 -12.60
N VAL A 22 -10.00 7.59 -12.28
CA VAL A 22 -9.69 6.30 -12.89
C VAL A 22 -10.07 6.28 -14.37
N ASP A 23 -11.25 6.80 -14.72
CA ASP A 23 -11.75 6.89 -16.10
C ASP A 23 -10.87 7.81 -16.95
N ALA A 24 -10.21 8.80 -16.35
CA ALA A 24 -9.22 9.65 -17.00
C ALA A 24 -7.86 8.94 -17.25
N GLY A 25 -7.74 7.65 -16.92
CA GLY A 25 -6.53 6.85 -17.18
C GLY A 25 -5.44 6.97 -16.10
N ALA A 26 -5.80 7.31 -14.85
CA ALA A 26 -4.81 7.48 -13.79
C ALA A 26 -4.08 6.19 -13.42
N LEU A 27 -4.75 5.03 -13.42
CA LEU A 27 -4.16 3.78 -12.88
C LEU A 27 -2.93 3.30 -13.66
N PRO A 28 -2.94 3.20 -15.01
CA PRO A 28 -1.75 2.78 -15.76
C PRO A 28 -0.54 3.71 -15.53
N LEU A 29 -0.79 5.02 -15.37
CA LEU A 29 0.26 6.00 -15.08
C LEU A 29 0.85 5.80 -13.69
N LEU A 30 0.00 5.60 -12.67
CA LEU A 30 0.45 5.34 -11.31
C LEU A 30 1.28 4.05 -11.23
N VAL A 31 0.83 2.97 -11.88
CA VAL A 31 1.56 1.69 -11.93
C VAL A 31 2.91 1.86 -12.65
N THR A 32 2.95 2.63 -13.74
CA THR A 32 4.19 2.94 -14.45
C THR A 32 5.18 3.71 -13.56
N LEU A 33 4.69 4.66 -12.76
CA LEU A 33 5.53 5.40 -11.81
C LEU A 33 6.11 4.51 -10.72
N LEU A 34 5.32 3.56 -10.18
CA LEU A 34 5.82 2.59 -9.20
C LEU A 34 7.00 1.79 -9.75
N ARG A 35 6.92 1.33 -11.01
CA ARG A 35 7.97 0.51 -11.65
C ARG A 35 9.29 1.25 -11.89
N ARG A 36 9.31 2.58 -11.80
CA ARG A 36 10.54 3.38 -11.98
C ARG A 36 11.62 3.06 -10.94
N HIS A 37 11.26 2.44 -9.82
CA HIS A 37 12.21 1.98 -8.81
C HIS A 37 13.22 0.96 -9.38
N LYS A 38 12.86 0.19 -10.42
CA LYS A 38 13.74 -0.81 -11.05
C LYS A 38 14.87 -0.22 -11.89
N ASN A 39 14.68 1.01 -12.39
CA ASN A 39 15.51 1.56 -13.46
C ASN A 39 16.38 2.75 -13.01
N ALA A 40 16.32 3.18 -11.75
CA ALA A 40 16.88 4.46 -11.34
C ALA A 40 17.93 4.34 -10.23
N THR A 41 19.05 5.05 -10.43
CA THR A 41 19.81 5.66 -9.33
C THR A 41 18.82 6.24 -8.32
N ASN A 42 18.81 5.74 -7.08
CA ASN A 42 17.89 6.11 -6.00
C ASN A 42 18.00 7.61 -5.64
N SER A 43 17.41 8.47 -6.47
CA SER A 43 17.38 9.91 -6.24
C SER A 43 16.18 10.28 -5.39
N ARG A 44 16.36 11.29 -4.53
CA ARG A 44 15.29 11.83 -3.68
C ARG A 44 14.03 12.20 -4.48
N ALA A 45 14.20 12.70 -5.71
CA ALA A 45 13.09 13.07 -6.58
C ALA A 45 12.29 11.85 -7.04
N VAL A 46 12.95 10.76 -7.43
CA VAL A 46 12.29 9.51 -7.84
C VAL A 46 11.56 8.87 -6.67
N ASN A 47 12.17 8.80 -5.49
CA ASN A 47 11.50 8.30 -4.28
C ASN A 47 10.26 9.13 -3.94
N SER A 48 10.33 10.45 -4.07
CA SER A 48 9.17 11.31 -3.85
C SER A 48 8.03 11.04 -4.85
N LEU A 49 8.34 10.69 -6.10
CA LEU A 49 7.32 10.34 -7.10
C LEU A 49 6.68 8.99 -6.80
N ILE A 50 7.50 7.98 -6.48
CA ILE A 50 7.03 6.63 -6.14
C ILE A 50 6.12 6.67 -4.91
N ARG A 51 6.55 7.37 -3.85
CA ARG A 51 5.75 7.58 -2.64
C ARG A 51 4.40 8.21 -2.97
N ARG A 52 4.39 9.30 -3.74
CA ARG A 52 3.15 9.98 -4.14
C ARG A 52 2.24 9.08 -4.98
N ALA A 53 2.80 8.18 -5.79
CA ALA A 53 2.00 7.22 -6.55
C ALA A 53 1.34 6.20 -5.62
N ALA A 54 2.05 5.67 -4.62
CA ALA A 54 1.49 4.78 -3.61
C ALA A 54 0.42 5.48 -2.73
N ASP A 55 0.67 6.73 -2.33
CA ASP A 55 -0.32 7.55 -1.60
C ASP A 55 -1.59 7.79 -2.44
N ALA A 56 -1.43 8.06 -3.75
CA ALA A 56 -2.57 8.23 -4.66
C ALA A 56 -3.38 6.94 -4.83
N ILE A 57 -2.72 5.79 -4.95
CA ILE A 57 -3.35 4.47 -4.95
C ILE A 57 -4.16 4.26 -3.68
N THR A 58 -3.59 4.58 -2.51
CA THR A 58 -4.28 4.49 -1.21
C THR A 58 -5.58 5.31 -1.23
N ASN A 59 -5.51 6.57 -1.65
CA ASN A 59 -6.66 7.47 -1.67
C ASN A 59 -7.75 7.04 -2.67
N LEU A 60 -7.36 6.56 -3.86
CA LEU A 60 -8.29 6.11 -4.88
C LEU A 60 -8.97 4.78 -4.51
N ALA A 61 -8.25 3.89 -3.85
CA ALA A 61 -8.76 2.57 -3.47
C ALA A 61 -9.52 2.55 -2.13
N HIS A 62 -9.41 3.62 -1.32
CA HIS A 62 -10.05 3.73 -0.01
C HIS A 62 -11.57 3.59 -0.14
N GLU A 63 -12.15 2.60 0.56
CA GLU A 63 -13.57 2.24 0.52
C GLU A 63 -14.15 2.00 -0.89
N ASN A 64 -13.30 1.65 -1.88
CA ASN A 64 -13.73 1.43 -3.26
C ASN A 64 -13.24 0.06 -3.80
N SER A 65 -14.10 -0.95 -3.74
CA SER A 65 -13.77 -2.32 -4.15
C SER A 65 -13.44 -2.43 -5.65
N ASN A 66 -14.12 -1.67 -6.50
CA ASN A 66 -13.90 -1.70 -7.94
C ASN A 66 -12.50 -1.20 -8.29
N ILE A 67 -12.09 -0.08 -7.69
CA ILE A 67 -10.76 0.48 -7.92
C ILE A 67 -9.66 -0.44 -7.37
N LYS A 68 -9.87 -1.09 -6.21
CA LYS A 68 -8.95 -2.12 -5.69
C LYS A 68 -8.72 -3.24 -6.70
N THR A 69 -9.79 -3.70 -7.37
CA THR A 69 -9.73 -4.74 -8.40
C THR A 69 -9.04 -4.22 -9.66
N CYS A 70 -9.35 -3.02 -10.14
CA CYS A 70 -8.68 -2.42 -11.29
C CYS A 70 -7.17 -2.30 -11.08
N ILE A 71 -6.72 -1.84 -9.90
CA ILE A 71 -5.30 -1.73 -9.57
C ILE A 71 -4.60 -3.09 -9.59
N ARG A 72 -5.27 -4.16 -9.12
CA ARG A 72 -4.75 -5.53 -9.23
C ARG A 72 -4.60 -5.94 -10.70
N ILE A 73 -5.63 -5.74 -11.52
CA ILE A 73 -5.64 -6.13 -12.94
C ILE A 73 -4.56 -5.37 -13.73
N GLU A 74 -4.37 -4.08 -13.45
CA GLU A 74 -3.30 -3.25 -14.02
C GLU A 74 -1.88 -3.67 -13.57
N GLY A 75 -1.77 -4.66 -12.67
CA GLY A 75 -0.49 -5.15 -12.18
C GLY A 75 0.21 -4.18 -11.22
N GLY A 76 -0.56 -3.46 -10.40
CA GLY A 76 -0.05 -2.55 -9.38
C GLY A 76 0.47 -3.22 -8.10
N ILE A 77 0.00 -4.43 -7.78
CA ILE A 77 0.41 -5.14 -6.55
C ILE A 77 1.90 -5.57 -6.57
N PRO A 78 2.42 -6.25 -7.61
CA PRO A 78 3.82 -6.67 -7.62
C PRO A 78 4.84 -5.54 -7.36
N PRO A 79 4.77 -4.36 -8.02
CA PRO A 79 5.72 -3.29 -7.73
C PRO A 79 5.52 -2.67 -6.34
N LEU A 80 4.32 -2.70 -5.76
CA LEU A 80 4.14 -2.28 -4.37
C LEU A 80 4.81 -3.24 -3.38
N VAL A 81 4.77 -4.55 -3.65
CA VAL A 81 5.46 -5.55 -2.83
C VAL A 81 6.97 -5.35 -2.89
N GLU A 82 7.53 -5.13 -4.09
CA GLU A 82 8.96 -4.84 -4.27
C GLU A 82 9.39 -3.57 -3.49
N LEU A 83 8.52 -2.56 -3.42
CA LEU A 83 8.80 -1.31 -2.71
C LEU A 83 8.80 -1.45 -1.17
N LEU A 84 8.35 -2.58 -0.61
CA LEU A 84 8.52 -2.89 0.82
C LEU A 84 9.98 -3.04 1.22
N GLU A 85 10.88 -3.29 0.27
CA GLU A 85 12.33 -3.40 0.49
C GLU A 85 13.08 -2.06 0.28
N SER A 86 12.33 -0.98 0.03
CA SER A 86 12.93 0.34 -0.20
C SER A 86 13.71 0.82 1.02
N GLN A 87 14.93 1.34 0.78
CA GLN A 87 15.73 2.01 1.80
C GLN A 87 15.19 3.40 2.18
N ASP A 88 14.23 3.92 1.42
CA ASP A 88 13.53 5.16 1.76
C ASP A 88 12.30 4.81 2.61
N ILE A 89 12.39 5.11 3.90
CA ILE A 89 11.34 4.82 4.89
C ILE A 89 9.98 5.37 4.44
N LYS A 90 9.94 6.53 3.76
CA LYS A 90 8.66 7.11 3.32
C LYS A 90 8.05 6.33 2.16
N VAL A 91 8.89 5.81 1.26
CA VAL A 91 8.46 4.92 0.17
C VAL A 91 7.97 3.59 0.74
N GLN A 92 8.76 2.98 1.63
CA GLN A 92 8.43 1.71 2.26
C GLN A 92 7.08 1.78 3.01
N ARG A 93 6.86 2.84 3.81
CA ARG A 93 5.59 3.07 4.50
C ARG A 93 4.42 3.27 3.55
N ALA A 94 4.59 4.08 2.52
CA ALA A 94 3.52 4.34 1.55
C ALA A 94 3.14 3.07 0.78
N ALA A 95 4.11 2.22 0.44
CA ALA A 95 3.87 0.93 -0.19
C ALA A 95 3.05 -0.01 0.73
N ALA A 96 3.43 -0.12 2.01
CA ALA A 96 2.68 -0.91 2.98
C ALA A 96 1.24 -0.40 3.18
N GLY A 97 1.04 0.91 3.30
CA GLY A 97 -0.28 1.52 3.42
C GLY A 97 -1.17 1.28 2.19
N ALA A 98 -0.58 1.34 0.99
CA ALA A 98 -1.29 1.02 -0.26
C ALA A 98 -1.70 -0.45 -0.30
N LEU A 99 -0.80 -1.38 0.01
CA LEU A 99 -1.09 -2.81 0.04
C LEU A 99 -2.15 -3.17 1.09
N ARG A 100 -2.09 -2.58 2.29
CA ARG A 100 -3.12 -2.72 3.33
C ARG A 100 -4.49 -2.32 2.78
N THR A 101 -4.57 -1.18 2.10
CA THR A 101 -5.82 -0.66 1.54
C THR A 101 -6.36 -1.58 0.45
N LEU A 102 -5.49 -2.06 -0.44
CA LEU A 102 -5.84 -2.99 -1.51
C LEU A 102 -6.32 -4.34 -0.97
N ALA A 103 -5.73 -4.83 0.12
CA ALA A 103 -6.07 -6.11 0.74
C ALA A 103 -7.35 -6.06 1.59
N PHE A 104 -7.70 -4.89 2.13
CA PHE A 104 -8.84 -4.75 3.03
C PHE A 104 -10.15 -5.16 2.35
N LYS A 105 -10.79 -6.20 2.89
CA LYS A 105 -12.03 -6.83 2.38
C LYS A 105 -11.92 -7.28 0.90
N ASN A 106 -10.73 -7.66 0.44
CA ASN A 106 -10.52 -8.17 -0.93
C ASN A 106 -9.57 -9.37 -0.92
N ASP A 107 -10.13 -10.58 -0.89
CA ASP A 107 -9.35 -11.82 -0.71
C ASP A 107 -8.47 -12.15 -1.92
N GLU A 108 -8.88 -11.79 -3.13
CA GLU A 108 -8.06 -11.96 -4.34
C GLU A 108 -6.79 -11.12 -4.28
N ASN A 109 -6.89 -9.88 -3.78
CA ASN A 109 -5.75 -9.02 -3.55
C ASN A 109 -4.86 -9.56 -2.42
N LYS A 110 -5.44 -10.09 -1.32
CA LYS A 110 -4.66 -10.73 -0.25
C LYS A 110 -3.83 -11.89 -0.79
N THR A 111 -4.46 -12.80 -1.53
CA THR A 111 -3.79 -13.96 -2.13
C THR A 111 -2.64 -13.51 -3.03
N LEU A 112 -2.87 -12.55 -3.92
CA LEU A 112 -1.81 -12.07 -4.81
C LEU A 112 -0.64 -11.41 -4.06
N ILE A 113 -0.90 -10.69 -2.97
CA ILE A 113 0.15 -10.10 -2.13
C ILE A 113 1.03 -11.20 -1.51
N VAL A 114 0.41 -12.28 -1.02
CA VAL A 114 1.12 -13.44 -0.47
C VAL A 114 1.92 -14.15 -1.57
N ASP A 115 1.31 -14.38 -2.74
CA ASP A 115 1.96 -15.03 -3.88
C ASP A 115 3.13 -14.21 -4.44
N CYS A 116 3.10 -12.88 -4.30
CA CYS A 116 4.23 -11.99 -4.61
C CYS A 116 5.35 -12.03 -3.56
N ASN A 117 5.28 -12.94 -2.58
CA ASN A 117 6.27 -13.13 -1.51
C ASN A 117 6.46 -11.91 -0.60
N ALA A 118 5.37 -11.20 -0.24
CA ALA A 118 5.46 -10.06 0.68
C ALA A 118 5.78 -10.45 2.13
N LEU A 119 5.48 -11.69 2.54
CA LEU A 119 5.50 -12.08 3.97
C LEU A 119 6.86 -11.94 4.65
N PRO A 120 7.99 -12.41 4.07
CA PRO A 120 9.29 -12.30 4.73
C PRO A 120 9.66 -10.84 5.03
N THR A 121 9.40 -9.94 4.08
CA THR A 121 9.68 -8.51 4.21
C THR A 121 8.79 -7.86 5.26
N LEU A 122 7.50 -8.20 5.30
CA LEU A 122 6.57 -7.72 6.33
C LEU A 122 6.98 -8.18 7.74
N ILE A 123 7.44 -9.42 7.90
CA ILE A 123 7.96 -9.94 9.18
C ILE A 123 9.22 -9.18 9.61
N LEU A 124 10.10 -8.83 8.67
CA LEU A 124 11.26 -7.99 8.97
C LEU A 124 10.85 -6.59 9.41
N MET A 125 9.85 -5.99 8.75
CA MET A 125 9.33 -4.67 9.10
C MET A 125 8.69 -4.66 10.51
N LEU A 126 8.08 -5.76 10.96
CA LEU A 126 7.60 -5.91 12.36
C LEU A 126 8.72 -5.84 13.40
N ARG A 127 9.99 -5.99 13.00
CA ARG A 127 11.16 -5.86 13.89
C ARG A 127 11.82 -4.48 13.81
N SER A 128 11.26 -3.56 13.04
CA SER A 128 11.80 -2.22 12.86
C SER A 128 11.65 -1.39 14.13
N GLU A 129 12.71 -0.66 14.51
CA GLU A 129 12.67 0.34 15.59
C GLU A 129 11.91 1.62 15.17
N ASP A 130 11.75 1.86 13.85
CA ASP A 130 10.86 2.92 13.37
C ASP A 130 9.40 2.51 13.64
N ALA A 131 8.80 3.17 14.62
CA ALA A 131 7.44 2.89 15.09
C ALA A 131 6.40 2.95 13.96
N ALA A 132 6.62 3.76 12.92
CA ALA A 132 5.65 3.90 11.85
C ALA A 132 5.80 2.81 10.79
N ILE A 133 7.00 2.28 10.58
CA ILE A 133 7.20 1.04 9.80
C ILE A 133 6.56 -0.14 10.52
N HIS A 134 6.83 -0.27 11.82
CA HIS A 134 6.23 -1.33 12.64
C HIS A 134 4.70 -1.28 12.58
N TYR A 135 4.12 -0.10 12.79
CA TYR A 135 2.67 0.11 12.73
C TYR A 135 2.08 -0.31 11.37
N GLU A 136 2.69 0.09 10.25
CA GLU A 136 2.18 -0.31 8.94
C GLU A 136 2.30 -1.83 8.69
N ALA A 137 3.39 -2.44 9.14
CA ALA A 137 3.61 -3.88 9.04
C ALA A 137 2.58 -4.68 9.87
N GLU A 138 2.28 -4.24 11.08
CA GLU A 138 1.26 -4.84 11.94
C GLU A 138 -0.11 -4.82 11.27
N ASN A 139 -0.50 -3.67 10.73
CA ASN A 139 -1.81 -3.49 10.11
C ASN A 139 -1.99 -4.33 8.84
N ILE A 140 -0.97 -4.39 7.97
CA ILE A 140 -1.09 -5.21 6.76
C ILE A 140 -1.09 -6.70 7.08
N VAL A 141 -0.24 -7.16 8.02
CA VAL A 141 -0.22 -8.57 8.44
C VAL A 141 -1.58 -8.99 9.01
N LEU A 142 -2.19 -8.12 9.82
CA LEU A 142 -3.55 -8.33 10.34
C LEU A 142 -4.58 -8.43 9.21
N VAL A 143 -4.54 -7.52 8.24
CA VAL A 143 -5.48 -7.50 7.10
C VAL A 143 -5.34 -8.74 6.21
N LEU A 144 -4.12 -9.25 6.05
CA LEU A 144 -3.88 -10.49 5.31
C LEU A 144 -4.43 -11.73 6.02
N ASN A 145 -5.03 -11.59 7.21
CA ASN A 145 -5.54 -12.67 8.04
C ASN A 145 -4.48 -13.74 8.30
N LEU A 146 -3.21 -13.35 8.27
CA LEU A 146 -2.12 -14.22 8.64
C LEU A 146 -2.24 -14.38 10.15
N ALA A 147 -2.66 -15.56 10.58
CA ALA A 147 -2.79 -15.86 11.98
C ALA A 147 -1.48 -15.46 12.67
N ILE A 148 -1.62 -14.56 13.65
CA ILE A 148 -0.58 -14.15 14.59
C ILE A 148 0.17 -15.38 15.18
N SER A 149 -0.44 -16.57 15.14
CA SER A 149 0.20 -17.85 15.46
C SER A 149 1.53 -18.10 14.75
N LEU A 150 1.73 -17.78 13.46
CA LEU A 150 3.01 -18.10 12.80
C LEU A 150 4.18 -17.21 13.27
N VAL A 151 3.90 -16.03 13.81
CA VAL A 151 4.92 -15.12 14.35
C VAL A 151 5.33 -15.53 15.76
N PHE A 152 4.40 -16.08 16.57
CA PHE A 152 4.72 -16.62 17.89
C PHE A 152 5.33 -18.03 17.85
N TYR A 153 4.92 -18.91 16.92
CA TYR A 153 5.46 -20.28 16.84
C TYR A 153 6.89 -20.39 16.28
N ASN A 154 7.49 -19.29 15.78
CA ASN A 154 8.89 -19.25 15.31
C ASN A 154 9.81 -18.43 16.22
N LEU A 155 9.39 -18.14 17.46
CA LEU A 155 10.18 -17.45 18.48
C LEU A 155 10.44 -18.29 19.73
N GLU A 156 10.27 -19.62 19.66
CA GLU A 156 10.77 -20.59 20.66
C GLU A 156 11.88 -21.45 20.08
#